data_AF-A0A1E7Z444-F1
#
_entry.id   AF-A0A1E7Z444-F1
#
_cell.length_a   1.000
_cell.length_b   1.000
_cell.length_c   1.000
_cell.angle_alpha   90.00
_cell.angle_beta   90.00
_cell.angle_gamma   90.00
#
_symmetry.space_group_name_H-M   'P 1'
#
loop_
_entity.id
_entity.type
_entity.pdbx_description
1 polymer ?
#
loop_
_entity_poly.entity_id
_entity_poly.type
_entity_poly.pdbx_seq_one_letter_code
_entity_poly.pdbx_strand_id
1 'polypeptide(L)' 'MVIGESARRDALGAFGGRWDNTPFVSQLKGQFFTHYTAAASSTQKSLGLTLTLGSGSGRHKPQYQNNIITLVNRSGFDT' A
#
# COMPACT_ATOMS: atom_id res chain seq x y z
N MET A 1 7.17 3.05 7.52
CA MET A 1 6.17 2.50 6.58
C MET A 1 6.51 1.04 6.31
N VAL A 2 5.52 0.15 6.25
CA VAL A 2 5.74 -1.27 5.88
C VAL A 2 5.04 -1.53 4.55
N ILE A 3 5.79 -2.02 3.56
CA ILE A 3 5.24 -2.43 2.26
C ILE A 3 5.32 -3.95 2.20
N GLY A 4 4.16 -4.59 2.16
CA GLY A 4 4.06 -6.04 2.00
C GLY A 4 4.37 -6.51 0.57
N GLU A 5 4.53 -7.82 0.42
CA GLU A 5 4.77 -8.47 -0.87
C GLU A 5 3.76 -9.62 -1.05
N SER A 6 3.09 -9.65 -2.20
CA SER A 6 2.19 -10.74 -2.65
C SER A 6 1.02 -11.12 -1.71
N ALA A 7 0.85 -10.45 -0.57
CA ALA A 7 -0.19 -10.73 0.42
C ALA A 7 -1.58 -10.39 -0.13
N ARG A 8 -2.51 -11.34 -0.01
CA ARG A 8 -3.90 -11.18 -0.43
C ARG A 8 -4.84 -11.23 0.76
N ARG A 9 -5.87 -10.38 0.73
CA ARG A 9 -6.88 -10.27 1.79
C ARG A 9 -7.52 -11.62 2.15
N ASP A 10 -7.92 -12.40 1.14
CA ASP A 10 -8.62 -13.67 1.31
C ASP A 10 -7.75 -14.79 1.88
N ALA A 11 -6.43 -14.59 1.91
CA ALA A 11 -5.47 -15.50 2.51
C ALA A 11 -5.08 -15.12 3.95
N LEU A 12 -5.53 -13.97 4.49
CA LEU A 12 -5.15 -13.49 5.82
C LEU A 12 -6.34 -13.54 6.78
N GLY A 13 -6.22 -14.31 7.87
CA GLY A 13 -7.29 -14.47 8.87
C GLY A 13 -7.85 -13.16 9.43
N ALA A 14 -6.97 -12.23 9.83
CA ALA A 14 -7.31 -10.92 10.35
C ALA A 14 -8.11 -10.04 9.35
N PHE A 15 -8.13 -10.42 8.07
CA PHE A 15 -8.83 -9.71 7.00
C PHE A 15 -10.00 -10.52 6.42
N GLY A 16 -10.45 -11.57 7.11
CA GLY A 16 -11.59 -12.42 6.72
C GLY A 16 -11.20 -13.65 5.89
N GLY A 17 -9.91 -14.00 5.82
CA GLY A 17 -9.46 -15.26 5.24
C GLY A 17 -9.88 -16.47 6.08
N ARG A 18 -9.93 -17.65 5.45
CA ARG A 18 -10.41 -18.89 6.08
C ARG A 18 -9.51 -19.39 7.23
N TRP A 19 -8.23 -19.02 7.24
CA TRP A 19 -7.22 -19.59 8.14
C TRP A 19 -6.82 -18.58 9.22
N ASP A 20 -6.61 -19.06 10.45
CA ASP A 20 -6.05 -18.27 11.55
C ASP A 20 -4.51 -18.20 11.46
N ASN A 21 -4.02 -17.54 10.42
CA ASN A 21 -2.58 -17.39 10.15
C ASN A 21 -2.03 -16.00 10.49
N THR A 22 -2.83 -15.18 11.16
CA THR A 22 -2.47 -13.81 11.57
C THR A 22 -2.89 -13.52 13.03
N PRO A 23 -2.63 -14.44 13.99
CA PRO A 23 -3.19 -14.38 15.34
C PRO A 23 -2.78 -13.11 16.11
N PHE A 24 -1.54 -12.64 15.92
CA PHE A 24 -1.09 -11.39 16.51
C PHE A 24 -1.90 -10.19 16.00
N VAL A 25 -2.08 -10.10 14.68
CA VAL A 25 -2.79 -8.99 14.03
C VAL A 25 -4.28 -9.00 14.41
N SER A 26 -4.90 -10.17 14.51
CA SER A 26 -6.30 -10.34 14.91
C SER A 26 -6.62 -9.80 16.31
N GLN A 27 -5.62 -9.64 17.18
CA GLN A 27 -5.78 -9.13 18.55
C GLN A 27 -5.52 -7.62 18.67
N LEU A 28 -5.02 -6.97 17.62
CA LEU A 28 -4.66 -5.56 17.65
C LEU A 28 -5.89 -4.66 17.61
N LYS A 29 -5.86 -3.59 18.40
CA LYS A 29 -6.82 -2.48 18.31
C LYS A 29 -6.41 -1.51 17.19
N GLY A 30 -6.41 -2.01 15.96
CA GLY A 30 -6.04 -1.27 14.74
C GLY A 30 -7.23 -0.94 13.85
N GLN A 31 -7.02 -0.04 12.89
CA GLN A 31 -7.97 0.18 11.79
C GLN A 31 -7.63 -0.73 10.61
N PHE A 32 -8.59 -1.54 10.19
CA PHE A 32 -8.44 -2.50 9.10
C PHE A 32 -9.20 -2.04 7.85
N PHE A 33 -8.47 -1.90 6.74
CA PHE A 33 -9.07 -1.61 5.44
C PHE A 33 -9.30 -2.93 4.69
N THR A 34 -10.53 -3.45 4.76
CA THR A 34 -10.90 -4.74 4.14
C THR A 34 -11.32 -4.61 2.67
N HIS A 35 -11.47 -3.40 2.15
CA HIS A 35 -11.86 -3.12 0.76
C HIS A 35 -10.76 -2.39 -0.03
N TYR A 36 -9.50 -2.59 0.37
CA TYR A 36 -8.35 -2.02 -0.34
C TYR A 36 -8.01 -2.83 -1.61
N THR A 37 -7.76 -2.12 -2.70
CA THR A 37 -7.32 -2.69 -3.99
C THR A 37 -5.97 -2.09 -4.34
N ALA A 38 -4.99 -2.95 -4.64
CA ALA A 38 -3.65 -2.50 -5.03
C ALA A 38 -3.68 -1.75 -6.37
N ALA A 39 -2.79 -0.76 -6.53
CA ALA A 39 -2.72 0.05 -7.75
C ALA A 39 -2.33 -0.75 -9.01
N ALA A 40 -1.65 -1.89 -8.86
CA ALA A 40 -1.36 -2.85 -9.93
C ALA A 40 -1.00 -4.24 -9.35
N SER A 41 -0.94 -5.26 -10.20
CA SER A 41 -0.65 -6.65 -9.81
C SER A 41 0.84 -7.01 -9.73
N SER A 42 1.75 -6.21 -10.32
CA SER A 42 3.20 -6.45 -10.26
C SER A 42 3.91 -5.45 -9.35
N THR A 43 5.02 -5.87 -8.72
CA THR A 43 5.78 -5.04 -7.76
C THR A 43 6.19 -3.70 -8.35
N GLN A 44 6.84 -3.69 -9.52
CA GLN A 44 7.34 -2.46 -10.15
C GLN A 44 6.20 -1.46 -10.44
N LYS A 45 5.07 -1.94 -10.97
CA LYS A 45 3.92 -1.08 -11.28
C LYS A 45 3.19 -0.64 -10.02
N SER A 46 2.98 -1.54 -9.06
CA SER A 46 2.23 -1.24 -7.83
C SER A 46 2.96 -0.24 -6.96
N LEU A 47 4.26 -0.40 -6.75
CA LEU A 47 5.08 0.58 -6.02
C LEU A 47 5.12 1.92 -6.75
N GLY A 48 5.39 1.89 -8.05
CA GLY A 48 5.45 3.09 -8.87
C GLY A 48 4.16 3.91 -8.80
N LEU A 49 2.99 3.26 -8.85
CA LEU A 49 1.70 3.95 -8.80
C LEU A 49 1.27 4.33 -7.37
N THR A 50 1.59 3.52 -6.36
CA THR A 50 1.18 3.78 -4.97
C THR A 50 1.92 4.98 -4.36
N LEU A 51 3.21 5.13 -4.69
CA LEU A 51 4.07 6.14 -4.05
C LEU A 51 4.10 7.47 -4.81
N THR A 52 3.64 7.49 -6.05
CA THR A 52 3.83 8.62 -6.97
C THR A 52 2.54 9.43 -7.10
N LEU A 53 2.69 10.75 -7.20
CA LEU A 53 1.57 11.63 -7.50
C LEU A 53 0.99 11.31 -8.88
N GLY A 54 -0.31 11.04 -8.92
CA GLY A 54 -1.06 10.94 -10.18
C GLY A 54 -1.33 12.33 -10.75
N SER A 55 -0.98 12.55 -12.02
CA SER A 55 -1.50 13.70 -12.75
C SER A 55 -3.00 13.49 -13.02
N GLY A 56 -3.82 14.54 -12.85
CA GLY A 56 -5.30 14.53 -12.80
C GLY A 56 -6.05 13.85 -13.97
N SER A 57 -7.39 13.85 -13.82
CA SER A 57 -8.43 13.08 -14.53
C SER A 57 -8.07 12.54 -15.94
N GLY A 58 -7.75 11.25 -16.00
CA GLY A 58 -7.44 10.50 -17.23
C GLY A 58 -6.60 9.26 -16.93
N ARG A 59 -6.00 8.62 -17.95
CA ARG A 59 -4.99 7.57 -17.75
C ARG A 59 -3.84 8.16 -16.91
N HIS A 60 -3.88 7.91 -15.60
CA HIS A 60 -2.94 8.40 -14.60
C HIS A 60 -1.51 8.15 -15.08
N LYS A 61 -0.83 9.20 -15.54
CA LYS A 61 0.60 9.15 -15.83
C LYS A 61 1.32 9.43 -14.52
N PRO A 62 2.01 8.43 -13.93
CA PRO A 62 2.75 8.63 -12.69
C PRO A 62 3.88 9.64 -12.91
N GLN A 63 3.93 10.68 -12.08
CA GLN A 63 5.01 11.65 -12.05
C GLN A 63 6.17 11.13 -11.18
N TYR A 64 6.94 10.12 -11.60
CA TYR A 64 7.88 9.37 -10.72
C TYR A 64 8.84 10.23 -9.87
N GLN A 65 9.19 11.43 -10.33
CA GLN A 65 10.02 12.39 -9.58
C GLN A 65 9.26 13.07 -8.41
N ASN A 66 7.95 13.19 -8.53
CA ASN A 66 7.02 13.68 -7.52
C ASN A 66 6.39 12.49 -6.80
N ASN A 67 7.08 11.97 -5.78
CA ASN A 67 6.61 10.87 -4.96
C ASN A 67 6.62 11.27 -3.48
N ILE A 68 5.98 10.46 -2.64
CA ILE A 68 5.85 10.77 -1.22
C ILE A 68 7.21 10.86 -0.52
N ILE A 69 8.21 10.10 -0.94
CA ILE A 69 9.57 10.13 -0.35
C ILE A 69 10.26 11.46 -0.69
N THR A 70 10.18 11.93 -1.94
CA THR A 70 10.75 13.22 -2.32
C THR A 70 10.03 14.39 -1.65
N LEU A 71 8.72 14.29 -1.43
CA LEU A 71 7.95 15.27 -0.67
C LEU A 71 8.39 15.32 0.80
N VAL A 72 8.48 14.16 1.45
CA VAL A 72 8.82 14.04 2.87
C VAL A 72 10.25 14.52 3.13
N ASN A 73 11.21 14.15 2.28
CA ASN A 73 12.59 14.66 2.34
C ASN A 73 12.65 16.20 2.22
N ARG A 74 11.88 16.78 1.30
CA ARG A 74 11.80 18.24 1.14
C ARG A 74 11.20 18.95 2.35
N SER A 75 10.35 18.27 3.12
CA SER A 75 9.79 18.79 4.37
C SER A 75 10.71 18.62 5.60
N GLY A 76 11.92 18.07 5.43
CA GLY A 76 12.93 17.99 6.49
C GLY A 76 12.86 16.74 7.37
N PHE A 77 12.12 15.72 6.95
CA PHE A 77 12.15 14.41 7.62
C PHE A 77 13.30 13.56 7.07
N ASP A 78 13.83 12.71 7.93
CA ASP A 78 14.75 11.64 7.55
C ASP A 78 13.95 10.45 6.98
N THR A 79 14.36 9.93 5.82
CA THR A 79 13.64 8.86 5.09
C THR A 79 14.52 7.69 4.73
#